data_AF-A0A1Y6ISX0-F1
#
_entry.id   AF-A0A1Y6ISX0-F1
#
_cell.length_a   1.000
_cell.length_b   1.000
_cell.length_c   1.000
_cell.angle_alpha   90.00
_cell.angle_beta   90.00
_cell.angle_gamma   90.00
#
_symmetry.space_group_name_H-M   'P 1'
#
loop_
_entity.id
_entity.type
_entity.pdbx_description
1 polymer ?
#
loop_
_entity_poly.entity_id
_entity_poly.type
_entity_poly.pdbx_seq_one_letter_code
_entity_poly.pdbx_strand_id
1 'polypeptide(L)' 'MALCVEQGEQGYLYISGSAINECSSLVVLTVDEYKANTVQLNPSEISSLFFFAFGLVLVSYKISWVVGVMKNLIGKI' A
#
# COMPACT_ATOMS: atom_id res chain seq x y z
N MET A 1 -13.03 22.64 9.53
CA MET A 1 -12.70 23.77 8.62
C MET A 1 -12.78 23.23 7.21
N ALA A 2 -13.66 23.77 6.37
CA ALA A 2 -13.83 23.27 5.00
C ALA A 2 -12.65 23.78 4.14
N LEU A 3 -12.01 22.86 3.42
CA LEU A 3 -10.92 23.18 2.51
C LEU A 3 -11.42 23.08 1.08
N CYS A 4 -10.99 24.03 0.24
CA CYS A 4 -11.26 24.02 -1.19
C CYS A 4 -10.40 22.94 -1.84
N VAL A 5 -11.02 22.00 -2.57
CA VAL A 5 -10.30 20.95 -3.29
C VAL A 5 -10.67 21.03 -4.76
N GLU A 6 -9.66 21.18 -5.62
CA GLU A 6 -9.83 21.29 -7.07
C GLU A 6 -9.17 20.10 -7.77
N GLN A 7 -9.70 19.75 -8.94
CA GLN A 7 -9.14 18.71 -9.79
C GLN A 7 -8.21 19.35 -10.83
N GLY A 8 -6.94 18.98 -10.84
CA GLY A 8 -5.98 19.41 -11.86
C GLY A 8 -6.25 18.72 -13.21
N GLU A 9 -5.63 19.21 -14.28
CA GLU A 9 -5.83 18.68 -15.65
C GLU A 9 -5.49 17.20 -15.79
N GLN A 10 -4.65 16.68 -14.90
CA GLN A 10 -4.23 15.28 -14.85
C GLN A 10 -5.19 14.39 -14.04
N GLY A 11 -6.29 14.95 -13.52
CA GLY A 11 -7.31 14.25 -12.74
C GLY A 11 -7.01 14.13 -11.23
N TYR A 12 -5.85 14.60 -10.77
CA TYR A 12 -5.48 14.60 -9.34
C TYR A 12 -6.16 15.72 -8.57
N LEU A 13 -6.54 15.44 -7.32
CA LEU A 13 -7.11 16.41 -6.40
C LEU A 13 -5.99 17.15 -5.65
N TYR A 14 -6.10 18.46 -5.55
CA TYR A 14 -5.18 19.29 -4.77
C TYR A 14 -5.94 20.34 -3.95
N ILE A 15 -5.33 20.78 -2.85
CA ILE A 15 -5.89 21.81 -1.98
C ILE A 15 -5.64 23.17 -2.63
N SER A 16 -6.71 23.89 -2.96
CA SER A 16 -6.64 25.21 -3.57
C SER A 16 -6.71 26.31 -2.50
N GLY A 17 -6.02 27.43 -2.76
CA GLY A 17 -6.06 28.63 -1.90
C GLY A 17 -7.31 29.50 -2.11
N SER A 18 -8.19 29.10 -3.04
CA SER A 18 -9.41 29.81 -3.40
C SER A 18 -10.44 29.80 -2.27
N ALA A 19 -11.29 30.84 -2.26
CA ALA A 19 -12.36 30.95 -1.29
C ALA A 19 -13.44 29.87 -1.54
N ILE A 20 -14.05 29.38 -0.46
CA ILE A 20 -14.99 28.24 -0.44
C ILE A 20 -16.17 28.42 -1.44
N ASN A 21 -16.57 29.67 -1.69
CA ASN A 21 -17.65 30.05 -2.61
C ASN A 21 -17.31 29.88 -4.10
N GLU A 22 -16.03 29.77 -4.45
CA GLU A 22 -15.54 29.61 -5.82
C GLU A 22 -15.08 28.19 -6.12
N CYS A 23 -15.17 27.28 -5.13
CA CYS A 23 -14.73 25.91 -5.27
C CYS A 23 -15.66 25.06 -6.14
N SER A 24 -15.08 24.35 -7.10
CA SER A 24 -15.79 23.34 -7.89
C SER A 24 -16.27 22.14 -7.04
N SER A 25 -15.55 21.83 -5.95
CA SER A 25 -15.91 20.75 -5.03
C SER A 25 -15.48 21.06 -3.59
N LEU A 26 -16.26 20.58 -2.63
CA LEU A 26 -16.06 20.76 -1.21
C LEU A 26 -15.85 19.40 -0.55
N VAL A 27 -14.73 19.22 0.14
CA VAL A 27 -14.48 18.03 0.96
C VAL A 27 -14.55 18.46 2.42
N VAL A 28 -15.55 17.94 3.13
CA VAL A 28 -15.68 18.14 4.57
C VAL A 28 -14.84 17.08 5.27
N LEU A 29 -13.62 17.45 5.65
CA LEU A 29 -12.77 16.62 6.50
C LEU A 29 -13.22 16.78 7.96
N THR A 30 -13.47 15.67 8.63
CA THR A 30 -13.66 15.65 10.08
C THR A 30 -12.35 16.04 10.79
N VAL A 31 -12.45 16.51 12.05
CA VAL A 31 -11.26 16.90 12.83
C VAL A 31 -10.27 15.72 12.97
N ASP A 32 -10.80 14.50 13.04
CA ASP A 32 -10.00 13.28 13.14
C ASP A 32 -9.29 12.96 11.83
N GLU A 33 -9.93 13.19 10.67
CA GLU A 33 -9.30 13.01 9.35
C GLU A 33 -8.27 14.09 9.04
N TYR A 34 -8.45 15.32 9.51
CA TYR A 34 -7.44 16.38 9.37
C TYR A 34 -6.19 16.09 10.21
N LYS A 35 -6.37 15.47 11.39
CA LYS A 35 -5.27 15.06 12.28
C LYS A 35 -4.67 13.71 11.89
N ALA A 36 -5.36 12.94 11.05
CA ALA A 36 -4.77 11.81 10.37
C ALA A 36 -3.76 12.36 9.36
N ASN A 37 -2.58 12.74 9.87
CA ASN A 37 -1.37 12.82 9.09
C ASN A 37 -1.38 11.62 8.17
N THR A 38 -1.46 11.89 6.86
CA THR A 38 -1.24 10.96 5.75
C THR A 38 -0.48 9.76 6.28
N VAL A 39 -1.12 8.58 6.34
CA VAL A 39 -0.52 7.35 6.87
C VAL A 39 0.92 7.31 6.37
N GLN A 40 1.87 7.66 7.25
CA GLN A 40 3.27 7.74 6.89
C GLN A 40 3.69 6.29 6.83
N LEU A 41 3.44 5.68 5.68
CA LEU A 41 3.87 4.33 5.41
C LEU A 41 5.39 4.37 5.50
N ASN A 42 5.92 3.85 6.60
CA ASN A 42 7.34 3.84 6.84
C ASN A 42 7.98 2.98 5.75
N PRO A 43 8.86 3.53 4.88
CA PRO A 43 9.44 2.78 3.77
C PRO A 43 10.18 1.52 4.24
N SER A 44 10.71 1.52 5.47
CA SER A 44 11.34 0.35 6.06
C SER A 44 10.34 -0.77 6.37
N GLU A 45 9.14 -0.42 6.82
CA GLU A 45 8.09 -1.42 7.12
C GLU A 45 7.57 -2.04 5.83
N ILE A 46 7.29 -1.21 4.82
CA ILE A 46 6.84 -1.69 3.50
C ILE A 46 7.89 -2.63 2.89
N SER A 47 9.15 -2.20 2.84
CA SER A 47 10.22 -3.02 2.27
C SER A 47 10.39 -4.33 3.06
N SER A 48 10.32 -4.31 4.39
CA SER A 48 10.40 -5.52 5.20
C SER A 48 9.29 -6.53 4.90
N LEU A 49 8.05 -6.06 4.71
CA LEU A 49 6.91 -6.89 4.33
C LEU A 49 7.11 -7.53 2.95
N PHE A 50 7.60 -6.76 1.97
CA PHE A 50 7.91 -7.28 0.64
C PHE A 50 9.05 -8.29 0.66
N PHE A 51 10.14 -8.03 1.39
CA PHE A 51 11.25 -8.98 1.53
C PHE A 51 10.82 -10.26 2.24
N PHE A 52 9.99 -10.16 3.28
CA PHE A 52 9.47 -11.32 3.98
C PHE A 52 8.58 -12.19 3.09
N ALA A 53 7.68 -11.55 2.33
CA ALA A 53 6.83 -12.25 1.37
C ALA A 53 7.66 -12.97 0.28
N PHE A 54 8.66 -12.30 -0.30
CA PHE A 54 9.57 -12.92 -1.26
C PHE A 54 10.39 -14.05 -0.64
N GLY A 55 10.87 -13.87 0.59
CA GLY A 55 11.61 -14.89 1.34
C GLY A 55 10.78 -16.16 1.56
N LEU A 56 9.51 -16.02 1.96
CA LEU A 56 8.59 -17.13 2.13
C LEU A 56 8.37 -17.93 0.83
N VAL A 57 8.26 -17.25 -0.31
CA VAL A 57 8.14 -17.92 -1.62
C VAL A 57 9.38 -18.77 -1.90
N LEU A 58 10.58 -18.22 -1.71
CA LEU A 58 11.83 -18.97 -1.94
C LEU A 58 11.98 -20.17 -0.99
N VAL A 59 11.62 -20.00 0.28
CA VAL A 59 11.63 -21.08 1.28
C VAL A 59 10.63 -22.17 0.91
N SER A 60 9.42 -21.81 0.51
CA SER A 60 8.40 -22.77 0.09
C SER A 60 8.82 -23.58 -1.15
N TYR A 61 9.52 -22.95 -2.10
CA TYR A 61 10.08 -23.63 -3.27
C TYR A 61 11.16 -24.66 -2.86
N LYS A 62 12.06 -24.28 -1.95
CA LYS A 62 13.10 -25.19 -1.42
C LYS A 62 12.49 -26.39 -0.70
N ILE A 63 11.50 -26.16 0.16
CA ILE A 63 10.80 -27.23 0.88
C ILE A 63 10.10 -28.17 -0.10
N SER A 64 9.43 -27.61 -1.12
CA SER A 64 8.75 -28.41 -2.16
C SER A 64 9.73 -29.27 -2.96
N TRP A 65 10.91 -28.74 -3.27
CA TRP A 65 11.97 -29.50 -3.95
C TRP A 65 12.50 -30.65 -3.08
N VAL A 66 12.78 -30.41 -1.80
CA VAL A 66 13.22 -31.46 -0.86
C VAL A 66 12.18 -32.57 -0.74
N VAL A 67 10.91 -32.22 -0.59
CA VAL A 67 9.81 -33.21 -0.53
C VAL A 67 9.70 -33.98 -1.85
N GLY A 68 9.87 -33.32 -2.99
CA GLY A 68 9.88 -33.95 -4.31
C GLY A 68 11.02 -34.96 -4.47
N VAL A 69 12.23 -34.60 -4.06
CA VAL A 69 13.41 -35.50 -4.10
C VAL A 69 13.21 -36.69 -3.18
N MET A 70 12.68 -36.49 -1.97
CA MET A 70 12.48 -37.57 -1.01
C MET A 70 11.40 -38.57 -1.45
N LYS A 71 10.31 -38.08 -2.06
CA LYS A 71 9.31 -38.95 -2.70
C LYS A 71 9.91 -39.77 -3.84
N ASN A 72 10.78 -39.17 -4.65
CA ASN A 72 11.44 -39.85 -5.76
C ASN A 72 12.44 -40.91 -5.31
N LEU A 73 13.09 -40.72 -4.15
CA LEU A 73 13.99 -41.71 -3.55
C LEU A 73 13.22 -42.90 -2.96
N ILE A 74 12.11 -42.64 -2.27
CA ILE A 74 11.26 -43.70 -1.69
C ILE A 74 10.53 -44.51 -2.76
N GLY A 75 10.06 -43.89 -3.85
CA GLY A 75 9.44 -44.63 -4.96
C GLY A 75 10.41 -45.46 -5.80
N LYS A 76 11.72 -45.37 -5.53
CA LYS A 76 12.79 -46.12 -6.22
C LYS A 76 13.34 -47.29 -5.41
N ILE A 77 12.95 -47.41 -4.14
CA ILE A 77 13.18 -48.57 -3.26
C ILE A 77 11.99 -49.50 -3.41
#